data_AF-A0A9E5S877-F1
#
_entry.id   AF-A0A9E5S877-F1
#
_cell.length_a   1.000
_cell.length_b   1.000
_cell.length_c   1.000
_cell.angle_alpha   90.00
_cell.angle_beta   90.00
_cell.angle_gamma   90.00
#
_symmetry.space_group_name_H-M   'P 1'
#
loop_
_entity.id
_entity.type
_entity.pdbx_description
1 polymer ?
#
loop_
_entity_poly.entity_id
_entity_poly.type
_entity_poly.pdbx_seq_one_letter_code
_entity_poly.pdbx_strand_id
1 'polypeptide(L)'
;MQSQILQDISRHTQQRLDEMNRQFQTWQQIHATQQAAFDSYNRAWWNRTNASDAARRSAYQSRMAAESRMSDSYSEAVRGVNTYMRPDGTEVEVSVAYDRAYTNYSGDTLGSRSAFEPGGDWTEMNRK
;
A
#
# COMPACT_ATOMS: atom_id res chain seq x y z
N MET A 1 51.80 62.61 15.77
CA MET A 1 50.69 62.09 16.60
C MET A 1 49.40 61.86 15.80
N GLN A 2 48.92 62.79 14.94
CA GLN A 2 47.66 62.57 14.18
C GLN A 2 47.68 61.42 13.17
N SER A 3 48.82 61.09 12.57
CA SER A 3 48.93 59.99 11.58
C SER A 3 48.81 58.58 12.17
N GLN A 4 49.26 58.37 13.40
CA GLN A 4 49.15 57.08 14.10
C GLN A 4 47.72 56.75 14.51
N ILE A 5 46.96 57.75 14.95
CA ILE A 5 45.55 57.60 15.33
C ILE A 5 44.70 57.15 14.13
N LEU A 6 44.93 57.74 12.95
CA LEU A 6 44.22 57.35 11.72
C LEU A 6 44.56 55.92 11.27
N GLN A 7 45.81 55.49 11.42
CA GLN A 7 46.21 54.12 11.11
C GLN A 7 45.58 53.09 12.07
N ASP A 8 45.53 53.38 13.37
CA ASP A 8 44.89 52.50 14.35
C ASP A 8 43.38 52.40 14.16
N ILE A 9 42.69 53.51 13.83
CA ILE A 9 41.26 53.48 13.51
C ILE A 9 41.00 52.59 12.28
N SER A 10 41.84 52.69 11.24
CA SER A 10 41.70 51.87 10.04
C SER A 10 41.88 50.37 10.33
N ARG A 11 42.88 50.00 11.14
CA ARG A 11 43.13 48.60 11.54
C ARG A 11 42.02 48.04 12.39
N HIS A 12 41.56 48.79 13.39
CA HIS A 12 40.45 48.37 14.25
C HIS A 12 39.16 48.18 13.44
N THR A 13 38.92 49.06 12.46
CA THR A 13 37.74 48.96 11.57
C THR A 13 37.83 47.73 10.67
N GLN A 14 39.00 47.45 10.08
CA GLN A 14 39.22 46.25 9.27
C GLN A 14 39.07 44.96 10.09
N GLN A 15 39.65 44.92 11.29
CA GLN A 15 39.52 43.78 12.20
C GLN A 15 38.05 43.49 12.57
N ARG A 16 37.26 44.54 12.84
CA ARG A 16 35.82 44.40 13.10
C ARG A 16 35.06 43.87 11.87
N LEU A 17 35.39 44.34 10.66
CA LEU A 17 34.76 43.85 9.43
C LEU A 17 35.10 42.38 9.15
N ASP A 18 36.35 41.97 9.36
CA ASP A 18 36.77 40.57 9.21
C ASP A 18 36.13 39.66 10.25
N GLU A 19 35.92 40.15 11.47
CA GLU A 19 35.18 39.44 12.51
C GLU A 19 33.69 39.31 12.15
N MET A 20 33.05 40.39 11.69
CA MET A 20 31.66 40.35 11.22
C MET A 20 31.48 39.39 10.04
N ASN A 21 32.40 39.38 9.08
CA ASN A 21 32.34 38.46 7.94
C ASN A 21 32.46 37.00 8.37
N ARG A 22 33.36 36.68 9.31
CA ARG A 22 33.49 35.32 9.86
C ARG A 22 32.24 34.89 10.62
N GLN A 23 31.66 35.79 11.42
CA GLN A 23 30.41 35.51 12.14
C GLN A 23 29.25 35.27 11.18
N PHE A 24 29.14 36.08 10.12
CA PHE A 24 28.10 35.91 9.10
C PHE A 24 28.23 34.57 8.36
N GLN A 25 29.45 34.20 7.95
CA GLN A 25 29.69 32.90 7.31
C GLN A 25 29.35 31.73 8.24
N THR A 26 29.74 31.82 9.51
CA THR A 26 29.41 30.81 10.53
C THR A 26 27.90 30.70 10.72
N TRP A 27 27.20 31.84 10.77
CA TRP A 27 25.76 31.88 10.91
C TRP A 27 25.04 31.27 9.71
N GLN A 28 25.50 31.54 8.49
CA GLN A 28 24.97 30.92 7.28
C GLN A 28 25.13 29.39 7.31
N GLN A 29 26.30 28.89 7.70
CA GLN A 29 26.54 27.44 7.81
C GLN A 29 25.64 26.78 8.85
N ILE A 30 25.48 27.42 10.02
CA ILE A 30 24.58 26.96 11.08
C ILE A 30 23.13 26.93 10.57
N HIS A 31 22.70 27.96 9.83
CA HIS A 31 21.36 28.00 9.25
C HIS A 31 21.13 26.91 8.20
N ALA A 32 22.08 26.70 7.29
CA ALA A 32 21.99 25.65 6.28
C ALA A 32 21.91 24.25 6.93
N THR A 33 22.72 24.02 7.97
CA THR A 33 22.72 22.75 8.71
C THR A 33 21.39 22.52 9.43
N GLN A 34 20.83 23.55 10.06
CA GLN A 34 19.52 23.46 10.70
C GLN A 34 18.41 23.18 9.68
N GLN A 35 18.39 23.88 8.54
CA GLN A 35 17.41 23.63 7.48
C GLN A 35 17.50 22.19 6.98
N ALA A 36 18.70 21.69 6.68
CA ALA A 36 18.89 20.31 6.25
C ALA A 36 18.41 19.29 7.29
N ALA A 37 18.61 19.57 8.59
CA ALA A 37 18.11 18.74 9.68
C ALA A 37 16.57 18.72 9.70
N PHE A 38 15.92 19.87 9.64
CA PHE A 38 14.45 19.96 9.59
C PHE A 38 13.87 19.27 8.34
N ASP A 39 14.48 19.45 7.18
CA ASP A 39 14.06 18.80 5.94
C ASP A 39 14.22 17.29 6.01
N SER A 40 15.31 16.80 6.62
CA SER A 40 15.51 15.37 6.85
C SER A 40 14.44 14.80 7.79
N TYR A 41 14.11 15.53 8.87
CA TYR A 41 13.09 15.14 9.83
C TYR A 41 11.70 15.09 9.19
N ASN A 42 11.33 16.14 8.46
CA ASN A 42 10.04 16.23 7.76
C ASN A 42 9.88 15.09 6.75
N ARG A 43 10.92 14.83 5.94
CA ARG A 43 10.90 13.70 4.99
C ARG A 43 10.73 12.36 5.72
N ALA A 44 11.49 12.14 6.80
CA ALA A 44 11.39 10.91 7.58
C ALA A 44 10.02 10.74 8.27
N TRP A 45 9.39 11.84 8.70
CA TRP A 45 8.05 11.83 9.25
C TRP A 45 7.01 11.47 8.19
N TRP A 46 7.01 12.14 7.04
CA TRP A 46 6.10 11.84 5.94
C TRP A 46 6.24 10.41 5.43
N ASN A 47 7.47 9.91 5.27
CA ASN A 47 7.71 8.53 4.84
C ASN A 47 7.12 7.52 5.83
N ARG A 48 7.27 7.75 7.14
CA ARG A 48 6.69 6.88 8.17
C ARG A 48 5.16 6.93 8.18
N THR A 49 4.58 8.12 8.08
CA THR A 49 3.12 8.31 8.03
C THR A 49 2.53 7.63 6.79
N ASN A 50 3.10 7.88 5.60
CA ASN A 50 2.64 7.28 4.36
C ASN A 50 2.76 5.75 4.36
N ALA A 51 3.87 5.20 4.88
CA ALA A 51 4.02 3.76 5.00
C ALA A 51 3.00 3.14 5.97
N SER A 52 2.77 3.80 7.12
CA SER A 52 1.78 3.35 8.10
C SER A 52 0.36 3.37 7.54
N ASP A 53 0.00 4.44 6.82
CA ASP A 53 -1.32 4.56 6.19
C ASP A 53 -1.52 3.57 5.04
N ALA A 54 -0.49 3.33 4.23
CA ALA A 54 -0.51 2.30 3.19
C ALA A 54 -0.73 0.90 3.81
N ALA A 55 -0.02 0.58 4.89
CA ALA A 55 -0.18 -0.68 5.61
C ALA A 55 -1.60 -0.83 6.19
N ARG A 56 -2.15 0.24 6.80
CA ARG A 56 -3.53 0.25 7.30
C ARG A 56 -4.53 -0.01 6.18
N ARG A 57 -4.42 0.71 5.06
CA ARG A 57 -5.32 0.55 3.90
C ARG A 57 -5.28 -0.88 3.37
N SER A 58 -4.09 -1.47 3.24
CA SER A 58 -3.94 -2.87 2.81
C SER A 58 -4.57 -3.86 3.79
N ALA A 59 -4.40 -3.64 5.10
CA ALA A 59 -5.04 -4.47 6.13
C ALA A 59 -6.57 -4.35 6.09
N TYR A 60 -7.10 -3.14 5.93
CA TYR A 60 -8.55 -2.92 5.78
C TYR A 60 -9.11 -3.59 4.53
N GLN A 61 -8.44 -3.47 3.38
CA GLN A 61 -8.86 -4.13 2.14
C GLN A 61 -8.86 -5.65 2.29
N SER A 62 -7.80 -6.23 2.89
CA SER A 62 -7.73 -7.67 3.16
C SER A 62 -8.86 -8.13 4.08
N ARG A 63 -9.18 -7.36 5.11
CA ARG A 63 -10.28 -7.65 6.03
C ARG A 63 -11.64 -7.58 5.33
N MET A 64 -11.89 -6.54 4.54
CA MET A 64 -13.13 -6.40 3.77
C MET A 64 -13.31 -7.57 2.79
N ALA A 65 -12.25 -7.99 2.10
CA ALA A 65 -12.28 -9.15 1.21
C ALA A 65 -12.59 -10.45 1.97
N ALA A 66 -12.02 -10.64 3.17
CA ALA A 66 -12.32 -11.79 4.01
C ALA A 66 -13.77 -11.78 4.51
N GLU A 67 -14.27 -10.62 4.98
CA GLU A 67 -15.66 -10.45 5.41
C GLU A 67 -16.64 -10.71 4.25
N SER A 68 -16.33 -10.25 3.03
CA SER A 68 -17.12 -10.56 1.83
C SER A 68 -17.17 -12.06 1.56
N ARG A 69 -16.02 -12.76 1.56
CA ARG A 69 -15.98 -14.22 1.35
C ARG A 69 -16.78 -14.96 2.42
N MET A 70 -16.69 -14.54 3.68
CA MET A 70 -17.47 -15.13 4.77
C MET A 70 -18.96 -14.90 4.57
N SER A 71 -19.37 -13.71 4.14
CA SER A 71 -20.76 -13.39 3.83
C SER A 71 -21.29 -14.22 2.67
N ASP A 72 -20.49 -14.42 1.62
CA ASP A 72 -20.84 -15.26 0.47
C ASP A 72 -21.00 -16.72 0.90
N SER A 73 -20.02 -17.27 1.63
CA SER A 73 -20.09 -18.63 2.16
C SER A 73 -21.27 -18.84 3.11
N TYR A 74 -21.60 -17.85 3.95
CA TYR A 74 -22.77 -17.91 4.81
C TYR A 74 -24.06 -17.91 4.00
N SER A 75 -24.15 -17.07 2.98
CA SER A 75 -25.31 -16.98 2.09
C SER A 75 -25.51 -18.28 1.29
N GLU A 76 -24.43 -18.91 0.82
CA GLU A 76 -24.44 -20.24 0.21
C GLU A 76 -24.94 -21.31 1.18
N ALA A 77 -24.42 -21.33 2.41
CA ALA A 77 -24.82 -22.30 3.43
C ALA A 77 -26.31 -22.18 3.80
N VAL A 78 -26.81 -20.95 3.96
CA VAL A 78 -28.24 -20.69 4.23
C VAL A 78 -29.13 -21.18 3.09
N ARG A 79 -28.66 -21.05 1.85
CA ARG A 79 -29.40 -21.49 0.66
C ARG A 79 -29.21 -22.98 0.33
N GLY A 80 -28.27 -23.65 1.00
CA GLY A 80 -27.96 -25.07 0.74
C GLY A 80 -27.34 -25.30 -0.64
N VAL A 81 -26.54 -24.36 -1.11
CA VAL A 81 -25.84 -24.43 -2.42
C VAL A 81 -24.33 -24.29 -2.25
N ASN A 82 -23.60 -24.75 -3.26
CA ASN A 82 -22.18 -24.50 -3.49
C ASN A 82 -22.05 -23.78 -4.84
N THR A 83 -21.23 -22.73 -4.91
CA THR A 83 -20.97 -22.03 -6.17
C THR A 83 -19.78 -22.66 -6.91
N TYR A 84 -19.95 -22.89 -8.20
CA TYR A 84 -18.95 -23.41 -9.11
C TYR A 84 -18.70 -22.43 -10.27
N MET A 85 -17.50 -22.45 -10.81
CA MET A 85 -17.10 -21.61 -11.93
C MET A 85 -17.11 -22.41 -13.24
N ARG A 86 -17.90 -21.93 -14.20
CA ARG A 86 -17.94 -22.47 -15.57
C ARG A 86 -16.68 -22.09 -16.35
N PRO A 87 -16.32 -22.84 -17.42
CA PRO A 87 -15.20 -22.50 -18.30
C PRO A 87 -15.29 -21.11 -18.96
N ASP A 88 -16.50 -20.57 -19.12
CA ASP A 88 -16.74 -19.23 -19.67
C ASP A 88 -16.57 -18.09 -18.64
N GLY A 89 -16.26 -18.44 -17.37
CA GLY A 89 -16.10 -17.51 -16.26
C GLY A 89 -17.37 -17.15 -15.52
N THR A 90 -18.53 -17.70 -15.91
CA THR A 90 -19.80 -17.49 -15.18
C THR A 90 -19.92 -18.43 -13.98
N GLU A 91 -20.72 -18.02 -12.99
CA GLU A 91 -20.97 -18.82 -11.79
C GLU A 91 -22.25 -19.66 -11.92
N VAL A 92 -22.26 -20.82 -11.27
CA VAL A 92 -23.46 -21.66 -11.12
C VAL A 92 -23.56 -22.21 -9.72
N GLU A 93 -24.79 -22.23 -9.21
CA GLU A 93 -25.10 -22.76 -7.90
C GLU A 93 -25.64 -24.17 -8.03
N VAL A 94 -25.04 -25.09 -7.29
CA VAL A 94 -25.42 -26.51 -7.27
C VAL A 94 -25.68 -26.90 -5.84
N SER A 95 -26.68 -27.74 -5.59
CA SER A 95 -27.02 -28.15 -4.22
C SER A 95 -25.82 -28.73 -3.48
N VAL A 96 -25.70 -28.41 -2.19
CA VAL A 96 -24.68 -29.01 -1.28
C VAL A 96 -24.79 -30.52 -1.16
N ALA A 97 -25.91 -31.10 -1.61
CA ALA A 97 -26.10 -32.54 -1.68
C ALA A 97 -25.13 -33.23 -2.66
N TYR A 98 -24.46 -32.48 -3.52
CA TYR A 98 -23.50 -32.95 -4.52
C TYR A 98 -22.08 -32.47 -4.16
N ASP A 99 -21.09 -33.34 -4.32
CA ASP A 99 -19.67 -33.05 -4.06
C ASP A 99 -18.92 -32.60 -5.33
N ARG A 100 -19.54 -32.81 -6.49
CA ARG A 100 -18.99 -32.47 -7.81
C ARG A 100 -20.05 -31.84 -8.70
N ALA A 101 -19.61 -30.99 -9.61
CA ALA A 101 -20.47 -30.38 -10.61
C ALA A 101 -19.79 -30.38 -11.99
N TYR A 102 -20.56 -30.66 -13.04
CA TYR A 102 -20.10 -30.70 -14.41
C TYR A 102 -20.93 -29.77 -15.29
N THR A 103 -20.35 -29.26 -16.37
CA THR A 103 -21.05 -28.49 -17.39
C THR A 103 -20.67 -28.94 -18.80
N ASN A 104 -21.56 -28.77 -19.78
CA ASN A 104 -21.34 -29.12 -21.17
C ASN A 104 -21.29 -27.87 -22.08
N TYR A 105 -21.02 -28.06 -23.37
CA TYR A 105 -21.02 -26.95 -24.36
C TYR A 105 -22.35 -26.20 -24.46
N SER A 106 -23.48 -26.85 -24.15
CA SER A 106 -24.81 -26.22 -24.13
C SER A 106 -25.07 -25.36 -22.89
N GLY A 107 -24.19 -25.40 -21.88
CA GLY A 107 -24.34 -24.68 -20.62
C GLY A 107 -25.16 -25.42 -19.56
N ASP A 108 -25.54 -26.68 -19.81
CA ASP A 108 -26.24 -27.50 -18.83
C ASP A 108 -25.37 -27.76 -17.60
N THR A 109 -25.99 -28.07 -16.47
CA THR A 109 -25.29 -28.33 -15.21
C THR A 109 -25.76 -29.63 -14.59
N LEU A 110 -24.80 -30.47 -14.20
CA LEU A 110 -25.04 -31.75 -13.55
C LEU A 110 -24.30 -31.80 -12.22
N GLY A 111 -25.04 -31.99 -11.12
CA GLY A 111 -24.48 -32.32 -9.81
C GLY A 111 -24.30 -33.83 -9.65
N SER A 112 -23.16 -34.27 -9.11
CA SER A 112 -22.87 -35.67 -8.83
C SER A 112 -22.39 -35.86 -7.39
N ARG A 113 -22.55 -37.09 -6.88
CA ARG A 113 -21.96 -37.57 -5.61
C ARG A 113 -20.77 -38.50 -5.83
N SER A 114 -20.43 -38.76 -7.09
CA SER A 114 -19.41 -39.72 -7.47
C SER A 114 -18.50 -39.11 -8.52
N ALA A 115 -17.25 -39.58 -8.53
CA ALA A 115 -16.23 -39.26 -9.53
C ALA A 115 -16.51 -39.89 -10.90
N PHE A 116 -17.76 -40.21 -11.20
CA PHE A 116 -18.14 -40.71 -12.51
C PHE A 116 -18.00 -39.56 -13.52
N GLU A 117 -17.21 -39.78 -14.57
CA GLU A 117 -17.22 -38.90 -15.72
C GLU A 117 -18.53 -39.13 -16.50
N PRO A 118 -19.35 -38.08 -16.71
CA PRO A 118 -20.62 -38.22 -17.41
C PRO A 118 -20.50 -38.79 -18.83
N GLY A 119 -19.31 -38.73 -19.44
CA GLY A 119 -19.08 -39.05 -20.84
C GLY A 119 -19.74 -38.02 -21.77
N GLY A 120 -19.23 -37.88 -23.00
CA GLY A 120 -19.58 -36.72 -23.83
C GLY A 120 -18.97 -35.44 -23.27
N ASP A 121 -19.18 -34.30 -23.95
CA ASP A 121 -18.47 -33.01 -23.75
C ASP A 121 -18.71 -32.30 -22.39
N TRP A 122 -18.75 -33.05 -21.28
CA TRP A 122 -18.87 -32.56 -19.92
C TRP A 122 -17.50 -32.28 -19.32
N THR A 123 -17.37 -31.12 -18.71
CA THR A 123 -16.17 -30.66 -18.01
C THR A 123 -16.50 -30.46 -16.54
N GLU A 124 -15.69 -31.03 -15.64
CA GLU A 124 -15.82 -30.80 -14.20
C GLU A 124 -15.49 -29.33 -13.88
N MET A 125 -16.35 -28.70 -13.09
CA MET A 125 -16.19 -27.30 -12.67
C MET A 125 -15.49 -27.22 -11.33
N ASN A 126 -14.67 -26.18 -11.17
CA ASN A 126 -14.03 -25.89 -9.88
C ASN A 126 -15.00 -25.14 -8.98
N ARG A 127 -15.03 -25.53 -7.70
CA ARG A 127 -15.71 -24.77 -6.65
C ARG A 127 -14.99 -23.44 -6.43
N LYS A 128 -15.77 -22.38 -6.21
CA LYS A 128 -15.29 -21.02 -5.90
C LYS A 128 -14.74 -20.91 -4.47
#